data_AF-A0AAQ3MMV5-F1
#
_entry.id   AF-A0AAQ3MMV5-F1
#
_cell.length_a   1.000
_cell.length_b   1.000
_cell.length_c   1.000
_cell.angle_alpha   90.00
_cell.angle_beta   90.00
_cell.angle_gamma   90.00
#
_symmetry.space_group_name_H-M   'P 1'
#
loop_
_entity.id
_entity.type
_entity.pdbx_description
1 polymer ?
#
loop_
_entity_poly.entity_id
_entity_poly.type
_entity_poly.pdbx_seq_one_letter_code
_entity_poly.pdbx_strand_id
1 'polypeptide(L)'
;MIGERRVVVLIDSGASHNYIGRKLTEELALKVTDTPAYCMSLGDGHRRMTWGRCEKVTVKVEGVDVEEDFYVFELGGVDVILGVAWLAKLGEVSTNWGKMTMVYKVGDKKICIRGDPSLSRQVVNARSLLKLVEADSGVVVWNLCKVEEENCSEWDDNVSESRKNNYRRCCRRTIPFFVNFRSFLQTKTESTATP
;
A
#
# COMPACT_ATOMS: atom_id res chain seq x y z
N MET A 1 10.50 -12.51 -5.21
CA MET A 1 10.55 -12.60 -6.67
C MET A 1 9.32 -13.38 -7.08
N ILE A 2 8.85 -13.19 -8.30
CA ILE A 2 7.92 -14.11 -8.95
C ILE A 2 8.67 -14.67 -10.16
N GLY A 3 8.97 -15.97 -10.15
CA GLY A 3 10.02 -16.52 -11.01
C GLY A 3 11.34 -15.77 -10.78
N GLU A 4 11.94 -15.24 -11.84
CA GLU A 4 13.20 -14.48 -11.82
C GLU A 4 12.98 -12.96 -11.65
N ARG A 5 11.73 -12.50 -11.68
CA ARG A 5 11.41 -11.07 -11.58
C ARG A 5 11.41 -10.62 -10.13
N ARG A 6 12.30 -9.68 -9.80
CA ARG A 6 12.24 -8.94 -8.52
C ARG A 6 10.94 -8.15 -8.46
N VAL A 7 10.28 -8.09 -7.30
CA VAL A 7 9.03 -7.36 -7.15
C VAL A 7 9.04 -6.55 -5.85
N VAL A 8 8.22 -5.50 -5.80
CA VAL A 8 7.92 -4.74 -4.59
C VAL A 8 6.65 -5.31 -3.97
N VAL A 9 6.77 -5.85 -2.76
CA VAL A 9 5.66 -6.42 -2.01
C VAL A 9 5.27 -5.48 -0.88
N LEU A 10 3.98 -5.14 -0.80
CA LEU A 10 3.38 -4.48 0.33
C LEU A 10 2.59 -5.49 1.16
N ILE A 11 2.89 -5.58 2.45
CA ILE A 11 2.04 -6.28 3.42
C ILE A 11 1.09 -5.24 4.02
N ASP A 12 -0.21 -5.43 3.83
CA ASP A 12 -1.26 -4.48 4.23
C ASP A 12 -2.42 -5.19 4.94
N SER A 13 -2.51 -5.02 6.26
CA SER A 13 -3.65 -5.55 7.04
C SER A 13 -4.97 -4.85 6.75
N GLY A 14 -4.95 -3.72 6.03
CA GLY A 14 -6.14 -3.03 5.53
C GLY A 14 -6.67 -3.55 4.19
N ALA A 15 -5.97 -4.50 3.55
CA ALA A 15 -6.40 -5.16 2.34
C ALA A 15 -7.11 -6.49 2.68
N SER A 16 -8.35 -6.69 2.23
CA SER A 16 -9.10 -7.93 2.49
C SER A 16 -8.49 -9.15 1.80
N HIS A 17 -8.06 -9.00 0.55
CA HIS A 17 -7.47 -10.05 -0.27
C HIS A 17 -6.04 -9.70 -0.67
N ASN A 18 -5.38 -10.66 -1.31
CA ASN A 18 -4.10 -10.42 -1.96
C ASN A 18 -4.34 -9.85 -3.37
N TYR A 19 -3.50 -8.91 -3.79
CA TYR A 19 -3.59 -8.25 -5.09
C TYR A 19 -2.28 -8.33 -5.85
N ILE A 20 -2.38 -8.44 -7.17
CA ILE A 20 -1.24 -8.37 -8.08
C ILE A 20 -1.49 -7.30 -9.15
N GLY A 21 -0.45 -6.54 -9.46
CA GLY A 21 -0.51 -5.49 -10.46
C GLY A 21 -0.77 -6.05 -11.85
N ARG A 22 -1.76 -5.51 -12.56
CA ARG A 22 -2.07 -5.91 -13.95
C ARG A 22 -0.84 -5.91 -14.86
N LYS A 23 -0.03 -4.85 -14.81
CA LYS A 23 1.21 -4.75 -15.60
C LYS A 23 2.15 -5.92 -15.34
N LEU A 24 2.27 -6.35 -14.08
CA LEU A 24 3.12 -7.49 -13.72
C LEU A 24 2.54 -8.80 -14.24
N THR A 25 1.21 -8.98 -14.19
CA THR A 25 0.57 -10.18 -14.74
C THR A 25 0.78 -10.29 -16.25
N GLU A 26 0.72 -9.18 -16.97
CA GLU A 26 0.99 -9.10 -18.42
C GLU A 26 2.48 -9.35 -18.72
N GLU A 27 3.38 -8.71 -17.97
CA GLU A 27 4.84 -8.87 -18.09
C GLU A 27 5.29 -10.33 -17.92
N LEU A 28 4.72 -11.02 -16.92
CA LEU A 28 5.07 -12.41 -16.61
C LEU A 28 4.19 -13.44 -17.33
N ALA A 29 3.27 -12.99 -18.19
CA ALA A 29 2.28 -13.84 -18.86
C ALA A 29 1.55 -14.81 -17.90
N LEU A 30 1.18 -14.31 -16.71
CA LEU A 30 0.46 -15.11 -15.71
C LEU A 30 -0.94 -15.43 -16.22
N LYS A 31 -1.38 -16.68 -15.99
CA LYS A 31 -2.73 -17.09 -16.33
C LYS A 31 -3.74 -16.37 -15.43
N VAL A 32 -4.58 -15.55 -16.03
CA VAL A 32 -5.71 -14.89 -15.37
C VAL A 32 -6.98 -15.69 -15.65
N THR A 33 -7.64 -16.12 -14.59
CA THR A 33 -8.97 -16.75 -14.66
C THR A 33 -10.04 -15.71 -14.36
N ASP A 34 -11.09 -15.70 -15.16
CA ASP A 34 -12.26 -14.87 -14.89
C ASP A 34 -12.90 -15.25 -13.57
N THR A 35 -13.29 -14.24 -12.81
CA THR A 35 -14.03 -14.40 -11.55
C THR A 35 -15.34 -13.64 -11.64
N PRO A 36 -16.36 -13.99 -10.83
CA PRO A 36 -17.51 -13.13 -10.63
C PRO A 36 -17.04 -11.71 -10.32
N ALA A 37 -17.77 -10.74 -10.87
CA ALA A 37 -17.40 -9.35 -10.83
C ALA A 37 -17.23 -8.87 -9.38
N TYR A 38 -15.98 -8.78 -8.90
CA TYR A 38 -15.66 -8.36 -7.54
C TYR A 38 -15.34 -6.87 -7.56
N CYS A 39 -16.23 -6.09 -6.94
CA CYS A 39 -16.10 -4.65 -6.81
C CYS A 39 -15.43 -4.31 -5.48
N MET A 40 -14.26 -3.70 -5.56
CA MET A 40 -13.47 -3.33 -4.39
C MET A 40 -13.73 -1.90 -3.98
N SER A 41 -14.09 -1.69 -2.72
CA SER A 41 -14.09 -0.36 -2.12
C SER A 41 -12.64 0.00 -1.76
N LEU A 42 -12.14 1.06 -2.38
CA LEU A 42 -10.85 1.64 -2.07
C LEU A 42 -10.96 2.55 -0.83
N GLY A 43 -9.82 2.85 -0.21
CA GLY A 43 -9.76 3.73 0.97
C GLY A 43 -10.17 5.18 0.70
N ASP A 44 -10.39 5.56 -0.55
CA ASP A 44 -10.88 6.86 -1.02
C ASP A 44 -12.42 6.86 -1.26
N GLY A 45 -13.10 5.75 -0.98
CA GLY A 45 -14.55 5.58 -1.19
C GLY A 45 -14.93 5.18 -2.62
N HIS A 46 -13.99 5.17 -3.57
CA HIS A 46 -14.27 4.71 -4.93
C HIS A 46 -14.34 3.20 -5.03
N ARG A 47 -15.17 2.74 -5.96
CA ARG A 47 -15.39 1.33 -6.27
C ARG A 47 -14.75 0.98 -7.59
N ARG A 48 -13.89 -0.04 -7.62
CA ARG A 48 -13.19 -0.51 -8.82
C ARG A 48 -13.34 -2.01 -9.00
N MET A 49 -13.48 -2.43 -10.26
CA MET A 49 -13.61 -3.83 -10.63
C MET A 49 -12.24 -4.49 -10.73
N THR A 50 -12.15 -5.77 -10.34
CA THR A 50 -10.98 -6.62 -10.57
C THR A 50 -11.03 -7.22 -11.98
N TRP A 51 -9.86 -7.53 -12.54
CA TRP A 51 -9.71 -8.16 -13.87
C TRP A 51 -9.60 -9.69 -13.78
N GLY A 52 -10.26 -10.30 -12.80
CA GLY A 52 -10.11 -11.73 -12.51
C GLY A 52 -9.03 -12.00 -11.47
N ARG A 53 -8.53 -13.24 -11.47
CA ARG A 53 -7.61 -13.77 -10.45
C ARG A 53 -6.49 -14.60 -11.08
N CYS A 54 -5.29 -14.50 -10.53
CA CYS A 54 -4.20 -15.44 -10.77
C CYS A 54 -4.19 -16.47 -9.63
N GLU A 55 -4.16 -17.75 -9.97
CA GLU A 55 -4.18 -18.83 -8.97
C GLU A 55 -2.77 -19.38 -8.71
N LYS A 56 -2.50 -19.75 -7.46
CA LYS A 56 -1.25 -20.41 -7.02
C LYS A 56 0.02 -19.70 -7.49
N VAL A 57 0.06 -18.38 -7.34
CA VAL A 57 1.26 -17.60 -7.67
C VAL A 57 2.22 -17.67 -6.48
N THR A 58 3.44 -18.13 -6.71
CA THR A 58 4.49 -18.16 -5.69
C THR A 58 5.29 -16.87 -5.69
N VAL A 59 5.25 -16.14 -4.57
CA VAL A 59 6.03 -14.94 -4.31
C VAL A 59 7.11 -15.25 -3.27
N LYS A 60 8.37 -15.14 -3.66
CA LYS A 60 9.51 -15.29 -2.73
C LYS A 60 9.75 -13.99 -1.95
N VAL A 61 9.51 -13.98 -0.64
CA VAL A 61 9.68 -12.84 0.26
C VAL A 61 10.68 -13.21 1.37
N GLU A 62 11.81 -12.51 1.46
CA GLU A 62 12.83 -12.73 2.51
C GLU A 62 13.23 -14.22 2.65
N GLY A 63 13.39 -14.91 1.51
CA GLY A 63 13.76 -16.31 1.45
C GLY A 63 12.63 -17.33 1.69
N VAL A 64 11.40 -16.86 1.91
CA VAL A 64 10.21 -17.71 2.07
C VAL A 64 9.32 -17.65 0.85
N ASP A 65 8.85 -18.82 0.40
CA ASP A 65 7.90 -18.93 -0.69
C ASP A 65 6.46 -18.78 -0.15
N VAL A 66 5.76 -17.77 -0.65
CA VAL A 66 4.35 -17.49 -0.36
C VAL A 66 3.53 -17.86 -1.60
N GLU A 67 2.86 -19.01 -1.57
CA GLU A 67 1.94 -19.43 -2.63
C GLU A 67 0.51 -19.02 -2.28
N GLU A 68 -0.05 -18.12 -3.08
CA GLU A 68 -1.38 -17.55 -2.86
C GLU A 68 -2.12 -17.31 -4.16
N ASP A 69 -3.44 -17.13 -4.04
CA ASP A 69 -4.25 -16.59 -5.13
C ASP A 69 -4.31 -15.06 -5.01
N PHE A 70 -4.24 -14.37 -6.16
CA PHE A 70 -4.18 -12.91 -6.23
C PHE A 70 -5.22 -12.35 -7.18
N TYR A 71 -6.01 -11.39 -6.71
CA TYR A 71 -6.90 -10.63 -7.60
C TYR A 71 -6.08 -9.64 -8.42
N VAL A 72 -6.41 -9.54 -9.71
CA VAL A 72 -5.73 -8.62 -10.63
C VAL A 72 -6.31 -7.23 -10.47
N PHE A 73 -5.44 -6.27 -10.14
CA PHE A 73 -5.82 -4.88 -9.91
C PHE A 73 -4.77 -3.89 -10.42
N GLU A 74 -5.18 -2.66 -10.71
CA GLU A 74 -4.24 -1.58 -11.02
C GLU A 74 -3.60 -1.06 -9.73
N LEU A 75 -2.33 -1.39 -9.52
CA LEU A 75 -1.54 -0.97 -8.37
C LEU A 75 -0.61 0.20 -8.73
N GLY A 76 -0.49 1.16 -7.80
CA GLY A 76 0.42 2.30 -7.90
C GLY A 76 1.62 2.13 -6.97
N GLY A 77 2.82 2.06 -7.54
CA GLY A 77 4.09 2.08 -6.78
C GLY A 77 4.47 0.78 -6.07
N VAL A 78 3.64 -0.27 -6.14
CA VAL A 78 3.93 -1.62 -5.66
C VAL A 78 3.45 -2.64 -6.69
N ASP A 79 4.06 -3.83 -6.70
CA ASP A 79 3.74 -4.87 -7.67
C ASP A 79 2.75 -5.90 -7.10
N VAL A 80 2.84 -6.17 -5.80
CA VAL A 80 2.04 -7.16 -5.08
C VAL A 80 1.60 -6.58 -3.73
N ILE A 81 0.34 -6.85 -3.35
CA ILE A 81 -0.17 -6.63 -2.00
C ILE A 81 -0.51 -7.99 -1.37
N LEU A 82 0.09 -8.28 -0.23
CA LEU A 82 -0.30 -9.38 0.64
C LEU A 82 -1.23 -8.84 1.73
N GLY A 83 -2.50 -9.24 1.67
CA GLY A 83 -3.57 -8.79 2.55
C GLY A 83 -3.92 -9.79 3.64
N VAL A 84 -5.10 -9.60 4.23
CA VAL A 84 -5.65 -10.44 5.30
C VAL A 84 -5.80 -11.90 4.86
N ALA A 85 -6.11 -12.17 3.58
CA ALA A 85 -6.20 -13.53 3.04
C ALA A 85 -4.93 -14.36 3.28
N TRP A 86 -3.74 -13.77 3.14
CA TRP A 86 -2.48 -14.41 3.50
C TRP A 86 -2.17 -14.28 4.99
N LEU A 87 -2.29 -13.08 5.56
CA LEU A 87 -1.94 -12.80 6.96
C LEU A 87 -2.68 -13.70 7.95
N ALA A 88 -3.95 -14.02 7.70
CA ALA A 88 -4.76 -14.89 8.56
C ALA A 88 -4.19 -16.31 8.67
N LYS A 89 -3.42 -16.78 7.67
CA LYS A 89 -2.79 -18.10 7.68
C LYS A 89 -1.54 -18.16 8.55
N LEU A 90 -0.97 -17.00 8.92
CA LEU A 90 0.26 -16.91 9.69
C LEU A 90 0.04 -17.12 11.20
N GLY A 91 -1.22 -17.02 11.66
CA GLY A 91 -1.56 -17.06 13.08
C GLY A 91 -1.06 -15.82 13.81
N GLU A 92 -0.35 -16.02 14.92
CA GLU A 92 0.18 -14.91 15.71
C GLU A 92 1.41 -14.28 15.03
N VAL A 93 1.34 -12.97 14.83
CA VAL A 93 2.40 -12.18 14.20
C VAL A 93 2.85 -11.08 15.16
N SER A 94 4.17 -10.92 15.30
CA SER A 94 4.79 -9.83 16.06
C SER A 94 5.44 -8.83 15.12
N THR A 95 5.08 -7.56 15.25
CA THR A 95 5.59 -6.47 14.41
C THR A 95 6.40 -5.48 15.23
N ASN A 96 7.56 -5.06 14.71
CA ASN A 96 8.33 -3.94 15.23
C ASN A 96 8.38 -2.83 14.17
N TRP A 97 7.59 -1.78 14.38
CA TRP A 97 7.47 -0.66 13.44
C TRP A 97 8.74 0.18 13.34
N GLY A 98 9.46 0.37 14.45
CA GLY A 98 10.70 1.15 14.45
C GLY A 98 11.83 0.48 13.66
N LYS A 99 11.85 -0.86 13.65
CA LYS A 99 12.80 -1.66 12.85
C LYS A 99 12.23 -2.07 11.50
N MET A 100 10.96 -1.80 11.24
CA MET A 100 10.24 -2.24 10.05
C MET A 100 10.40 -3.77 9.86
N THR A 101 10.07 -4.55 10.89
CA THR A 101 10.15 -6.02 10.84
C THR A 101 8.86 -6.68 11.27
N MET A 102 8.53 -7.81 10.64
CA MET A 102 7.41 -8.68 10.98
C MET A 102 7.93 -10.09 11.22
N VAL A 103 7.55 -10.71 12.33
CA VAL A 103 7.99 -12.05 12.74
C VAL A 103 6.79 -12.94 13.00
N TYR A 104 6.79 -14.14 12.45
CA TYR A 104 5.77 -15.16 12.67
C TYR A 104 6.41 -16.55 12.76
N LYS A 105 5.64 -17.56 13.19
CA LYS A 105 6.11 -18.94 13.34
C LYS A 105 5.47 -19.86 12.31
N VAL A 106 6.27 -20.78 11.78
CA VAL A 106 5.81 -21.92 10.99
C VAL A 106 6.38 -23.18 11.64
N GLY A 107 5.55 -23.92 12.36
CA GLY A 107 6.02 -24.94 13.30
C GLY A 107 6.97 -24.32 14.34
N ASP A 108 8.16 -24.89 14.49
CA ASP A 108 9.19 -24.38 15.41
C ASP A 108 10.09 -23.29 14.81
N LYS A 109 9.96 -23.03 13.50
CA LYS A 109 10.81 -22.05 12.81
C LYS A 109 10.21 -20.66 12.93
N LYS A 110 11.04 -19.68 13.33
CA LYS A 110 10.70 -18.26 13.29
C LYS A 110 11.11 -17.69 11.94
N ILE A 111 10.15 -17.10 11.23
CA ILE A 111 10.37 -16.34 10.01
C ILE A 111 10.38 -14.85 10.37
N CYS A 112 11.35 -14.11 9.85
CA CYS A 112 11.47 -12.67 10.02
C CYS A 112 11.49 -12.01 8.63
N ILE A 113 10.47 -11.19 8.34
CA ILE A 113 10.41 -10.36 7.15
C ILE A 113 10.85 -8.95 7.54
N ARG A 114 11.77 -8.36 6.76
CA ARG A 114 12.27 -7.00 6.95
C ARG A 114 11.80 -6.11 5.81
N GLY A 115 11.38 -4.90 6.15
CA GLY A 115 11.07 -3.88 5.15
C GLY A 115 12.34 -3.33 4.52
N ASP A 116 12.27 -2.98 3.23
CA ASP A 116 13.38 -2.37 2.51
C ASP A 116 13.44 -0.87 2.84
N PRO A 117 14.51 -0.36 3.50
CA PRO A 117 14.65 1.05 3.83
C PRO A 117 14.65 1.98 2.60
N SER A 118 15.07 1.50 1.43
CA SER A 118 15.06 2.26 0.18
C SER A 118 13.66 2.50 -0.38
N LEU A 119 12.67 1.73 0.07
CA LEU A 119 11.26 1.92 -0.25
C LEU A 119 10.54 2.80 0.77
N SER A 120 11.19 3.17 1.87
CA SER A 120 10.58 4.08 2.84
C SER A 120 10.31 5.44 2.19
N ARG A 121 9.07 5.94 2.31
CA ARG A 121 8.74 7.33 1.93
C ARG A 121 9.53 8.26 2.83
N GLN A 122 10.63 8.79 2.32
CA GLN A 122 11.36 9.84 3.00
C GLN A 122 10.60 11.16 2.87
N VAL A 123 10.40 11.85 3.98
CA VAL A 123 9.94 13.23 3.96
C VAL A 123 11.08 14.08 3.41
N VAL A 124 11.03 14.35 2.11
CA VAL A 124 11.93 15.31 1.47
C VAL A 124 11.32 16.70 1.60
N ASN A 125 12.14 17.68 1.96
CA ASN A 125 11.70 19.06 1.85
C ASN A 125 11.56 19.44 0.35
N ALA A 126 10.72 20.42 0.06
CA ALA A 126 10.43 20.84 -1.32
C ALA A 126 11.70 21.21 -2.10
N ARG A 127 12.71 21.79 -1.44
CA ARG A 127 13.98 22.16 -2.07
C ARG A 127 14.80 20.95 -2.50
N SER A 128 14.82 19.90 -1.69
CA SER A 128 15.45 18.61 -2.04
C SER A 128 14.72 17.92 -3.19
N LEU A 129 13.38 18.04 -3.25
CA LEU A 129 12.59 17.53 -4.36
C LEU A 129 12.96 18.23 -5.68
N LEU A 130 12.98 19.56 -5.71
CA LEU A 130 13.33 20.35 -6.90
C LEU A 130 14.72 20.01 -7.44
N LYS A 131 15.69 19.76 -6.55
CA LYS A 131 17.04 19.33 -6.93
C LYS A 131 17.09 17.91 -7.52
N LEU A 132 16.23 17.01 -7.05
CA LEU A 132 16.18 15.62 -7.53
C LEU A 132 15.60 15.49 -8.93
N VAL A 133 14.70 16.39 -9.31
CA VAL A 133 14.04 16.39 -10.62
C VAL A 133 14.61 17.43 -11.59
N GLU A 134 15.75 18.06 -11.24
CA GLU A 134 16.38 19.15 -11.99
C GLU A 134 15.38 20.22 -12.47
N ALA A 135 14.38 20.52 -11.63
CA ALA A 135 13.33 21.46 -11.97
C ALA A 135 13.62 22.84 -11.38
N ASP A 136 13.58 23.86 -12.23
CA ASP A 136 13.75 25.26 -11.82
C ASP A 136 12.56 25.77 -10.98
N SER A 137 11.38 25.15 -11.13
CA SER A 137 10.17 25.42 -10.35
C SER A 137 9.25 24.20 -10.29
N GLY A 138 8.36 24.14 -9.30
CA GLY A 138 7.42 23.04 -9.13
C GLY A 138 6.12 23.52 -8.48
N VAL A 139 5.00 22.90 -8.87
CA VAL A 139 3.67 23.17 -8.30
C VAL A 139 3.27 22.01 -7.40
N VAL A 140 2.88 22.30 -6.17
CA VAL A 140 2.27 21.31 -5.28
C VAL A 140 0.77 21.33 -5.51
N VAL A 141 0.26 20.33 -6.23
CA VAL A 141 -1.18 20.13 -6.39
C VAL A 141 -1.66 19.28 -5.22
N TRP A 142 -2.42 19.90 -4.31
CA TRP A 142 -3.07 19.19 -3.22
C TRP A 142 -4.55 19.02 -3.55
N ASN A 143 -4.99 17.78 -3.73
CA ASN A 143 -6.41 17.50 -3.84
C ASN A 143 -7.00 17.48 -2.43
N LEU A 144 -7.72 18.53 -2.05
CA LEU A 144 -8.67 18.45 -0.95
C LEU A 144 -9.80 17.56 -1.46
N CYS A 145 -9.73 16.24 -1.25
CA CYS A 145 -10.90 15.41 -1.52
C CYS A 145 -12.10 16.03 -0.79
N LYS A 146 -13.09 16.42 -1.58
CA LYS A 146 -14.40 16.85 -1.13
C LYS A 146 -14.96 15.77 -0.21
N VAL A 147 -15.22 16.13 1.05
CA VAL A 147 -16.22 15.45 1.85
C VAL A 147 -17.56 16.01 1.36
N GLU A 148 -18.07 15.44 0.28
CA GLU A 148 -19.39 15.71 -0.30
C GLU A 148 -19.92 14.31 -0.68
N GLU A 149 -21.10 13.82 -0.32
CA GLU A 149 -22.31 14.38 0.28
C GLU A 149 -23.05 13.18 0.91
N GLU A 150 -23.21 13.11 2.23
CA GLU A 150 -24.40 12.45 2.76
C GLU A 150 -25.49 13.51 2.80
N ASN A 151 -26.43 13.35 1.87
CA ASN A 151 -27.69 14.05 1.86
C ASN A 151 -28.49 13.61 3.09
N CYS A 152 -28.27 14.28 4.22
CA CYS A 152 -29.21 14.31 5.33
C CYS A 152 -29.52 15.78 5.64
N SER A 153 -30.57 16.27 4.98
CA SER A 153 -31.46 17.38 5.34
C SER A 153 -30.90 18.47 6.27
N GLU A 154 -30.74 19.67 5.68
CA GLU A 154 -30.92 20.98 6.31
C GLU A 154 -29.96 21.34 7.47
N TRP A 155 -29.09 22.35 7.29
CA TRP A 155 -28.93 23.55 8.15
C TRP A 155 -27.75 24.45 7.71
N ASP A 156 -28.13 25.70 7.43
CA ASP A 156 -27.45 27.01 7.54
C ASP A 156 -26.07 27.30 6.90
N ASP A 157 -26.15 28.21 5.91
CA ASP A 157 -25.05 29.02 5.38
C ASP A 157 -24.51 30.00 6.42
N ASN A 158 -23.59 29.59 7.28
CA ASN A 158 -22.63 30.52 7.90
C ASN A 158 -21.45 29.80 8.58
N VAL A 159 -20.39 29.53 7.81
CA VAL A 159 -19.09 29.18 8.41
C VAL A 159 -18.45 30.45 8.95
N SER A 160 -18.64 30.71 10.25
CA SER A 160 -18.09 31.86 10.95
C SER A 160 -16.57 31.99 10.77
N GLU A 161 -16.11 33.24 10.62
CA GLU A 161 -14.70 33.67 10.49
C GLU A 161 -13.78 33.03 11.54
N SER A 162 -14.35 32.69 12.71
CA SER A 162 -13.72 31.96 13.80
C SER A 162 -13.23 30.56 13.40
N ARG A 163 -13.99 29.80 12.58
CA ARG A 163 -13.58 28.47 12.08
C ARG A 163 -12.45 28.60 11.04
N LYS A 164 -12.51 29.61 10.18
CA LYS A 164 -11.44 29.93 9.21
C LYS A 164 -10.14 30.35 9.90
N ASN A 165 -10.24 31.15 10.97
CA ASN A 165 -9.08 31.54 11.76
C ASN A 165 -8.52 30.37 12.59
N ASN A 166 -9.35 29.47 13.10
CA ASN A 166 -8.88 28.27 13.78
C ASN A 166 -8.11 27.35 12.81
N TYR A 167 -8.58 27.23 11.56
CA TYR A 167 -7.92 26.48 10.50
C TYR A 167 -6.56 27.09 10.12
N ARG A 168 -6.50 28.42 9.94
CA ARG A 168 -5.23 29.15 9.71
C ARG A 168 -4.26 29.04 10.89
N ARG A 169 -4.78 28.95 12.12
CA ARG A 169 -3.98 28.77 13.35
C ARG A 169 -3.42 27.34 13.45
N CYS A 170 -4.21 26.34 13.06
CA CYS A 170 -3.81 24.94 12.98
C CYS A 170 -2.69 24.72 11.96
N CYS A 171 -2.76 25.38 10.79
CA CYS A 171 -1.70 25.31 9.77
C CYS A 171 -0.39 26.02 10.16
N ARG A 172 -0.39 26.93 11.15
CA ARG A 172 0.80 27.72 11.56
C ARG A 172 1.53 27.20 12.80
N ARG A 173 0.91 26.32 13.60
CA ARG A 173 1.54 25.67 14.76
C ARG A 173 1.48 24.16 14.57
N THR A 174 2.59 23.60 14.12
CA THR A 174 3.01 22.25 14.52
C THR A 174 2.35 21.04 13.83
N ILE A 175 3.09 20.47 12.88
CA ILE A 175 3.41 19.04 12.68
C ILE A 175 2.22 18.07 12.36
N PRO A 176 2.45 16.75 12.19
CA PRO A 176 2.22 15.97 10.99
C PRO A 176 0.98 15.08 11.15
N PHE A 177 -0.08 15.29 10.37
CA PHE A 177 -1.23 14.41 10.43
C PHE A 177 -1.10 13.28 9.40
N PHE A 178 -0.62 12.12 9.85
CA PHE A 178 -1.05 10.84 9.29
C PHE A 178 -1.72 10.04 10.40
N VAL A 179 -3.04 10.19 10.53
CA VAL A 179 -3.88 9.29 11.30
C VAL A 179 -4.43 8.25 10.33
N ASN A 180 -3.76 7.10 10.27
CA ASN A 180 -4.43 5.82 10.14
C ASN A 180 -3.43 4.74 10.53
N PHE A 181 -3.72 4.04 11.63
CA PHE A 181 -2.98 2.84 12.03
C PHE A 181 -3.21 1.77 10.94
N ARG A 182 -2.30 1.71 9.98
CA ARG A 182 -2.20 0.64 8.99
C ARG A 182 -0.78 0.09 9.05
N SER A 183 -0.69 -1.20 9.27
CA SER A 183 0.51 -1.99 9.18
C SER A 183 1.04 -1.93 7.75
N PHE A 184 1.91 -0.97 7.43
CA PHE A 184 2.55 -0.95 6.12
C PHE A 184 3.94 -1.55 6.26
N LEU A 185 4.19 -2.72 5.68
CA LEU A 185 5.55 -3.22 5.47
C LEU A 185 5.80 -3.34 3.97
N GLN A 186 6.72 -2.54 3.43
CA GLN A 186 7.17 -2.68 2.04
C GLN A 186 8.54 -3.33 2.01
N THR A 187 8.70 -4.37 1.21
CA THR A 187 9.98 -5.08 1.02
C THR A 187 10.25 -5.31 -0.46
N LYS A 188 11.52 -5.20 -0.88
CA LYS A 188 11.98 -5.66 -2.19
C LYS A 188 12.47 -7.08 -2.05
N THR A 189 12.14 -7.90 -3.03
CA THR A 189 12.61 -9.27 -3.02
C THR A 189 14.04 -9.34 -3.56
N GLU A 190 14.95 -9.94 -2.81
CA GLU A 190 16.35 -10.13 -3.19
C GLU A 190 16.54 -11.29 -4.19
N SER A 191 17.58 -11.21 -5.04
CA SER A 191 17.99 -12.33 -5.90
C SER A 191 18.96 -13.23 -5.17
N THR A 192 18.65 -14.52 -5.06
CA THR A 192 19.64 -15.54 -4.66
C THR A 192 20.43 -15.95 -5.89
N ALA A 193 21.54 -15.26 -6.17
CA ALA A 193 22.55 -15.80 -7.06
C ALA A 193 23.30 -16.90 -6.28
N THR A 194 23.15 -18.16 -6.69
CA THR A 194 24.13 -19.19 -6.31
C THR A 194 25.27 -19.14 -7.32
N PRO A 195 26.54 -19.23 -6.86
CA PRO A 195 27.73 -19.06 -7.70
C PRO A 195 27.92 -20.19 -8.72
#